data_AF-A0A6V7UVL9-F1
#
_entry.id   AF-A0A6V7UVL9-F1
#
_cell.length_a   1.000
_cell.length_b   1.000
_cell.length_c   1.000
_cell.angle_alpha   90.00
_cell.angle_beta   90.00
_cell.angle_gamma   90.00
#
_symmetry.space_group_name_H-M   'P 1'
#
loop_
_entity.id
_entity.type
_entity.pdbx_description
1 polymer ?
#
loop_
_entity_poly.entity_id
_entity_poly.type
_entity_poly.pdbx_seq_one_letter_code
_entity_poly.pdbx_strand_id
1 'polypeptide(L)'
;MYFHSFDSEAENPVDQFLDYLLSYGSQQMLTVCIAHNGGKYDFHLILEALHRRNLPPKSLCTTGLKIYSMRIGGNRQRKILFKDSLNFFICELDALTKVFSLPEDVATSKPFFPYLYIMRQHLHLRIQGLPALEYYQPDFKKPEKRAKLLEWHQQQTNLPTTNFQLREQLVIYCANDVAILRESVLRFRRLIGENSGGLDPFLAASTAAGLALTTMRRCFLPENWLVHSPEGGFLRGRRASAESQRYIKL
;
A
#
# COMPACT_ATOMS: atom_id res chain seq x y z
N MET A 1 4.32 13.79 13.63
CA MET A 1 2.86 14.01 13.64
C MET A 1 2.24 12.73 14.19
N TYR A 2 1.54 12.81 15.32
CA TYR A 2 0.82 11.68 15.89
C TYR A 2 -0.66 11.94 15.64
N PHE A 3 -1.34 10.98 15.00
CA PHE A 3 -2.80 11.02 14.90
C PHE A 3 -3.35 10.47 16.21
N HIS A 4 -4.31 11.15 16.83
CA HIS A 4 -4.80 10.88 18.19
C HIS A 4 -5.69 9.62 18.28
N SER A 5 -5.34 8.56 17.54
CA SER A 5 -6.05 7.28 17.51
C SER A 5 -6.18 6.62 18.89
N PHE A 6 -5.35 7.00 19.86
CA PHE A 6 -5.26 6.38 21.18
C PHE A 6 -5.56 7.35 22.33
N ASP A 7 -5.64 8.65 22.06
CA ASP A 7 -5.69 9.66 23.12
C ASP A 7 -7.12 10.20 23.35
N SER A 8 -8.01 10.10 22.36
CA SER A 8 -9.41 10.57 22.45
C SER A 8 -10.35 9.71 21.60
N GLU A 9 -11.46 9.23 22.21
CA GLU A 9 -12.47 8.46 21.48
C GLU A 9 -13.34 9.32 20.55
N ALA A 10 -13.41 10.62 20.83
CA ALA A 10 -14.19 11.57 20.03
C ALA A 10 -13.50 11.90 18.70
N GLU A 11 -12.19 11.64 18.61
CA GLU A 11 -11.40 11.98 17.44
C GLU A 11 -11.24 10.78 16.51
N ASN A 12 -11.61 10.98 15.23
CA ASN A 12 -11.44 9.93 14.23
C ASN A 12 -10.06 10.07 13.56
N PRO A 13 -9.16 9.08 13.72
CA PRO A 13 -7.80 9.16 13.19
C PRO A 13 -7.76 9.12 11.65
N VAL A 14 -8.75 8.49 11.00
CA VAL A 14 -8.87 8.47 9.54
C VAL A 14 -9.22 9.86 9.03
N ASP A 15 -10.09 10.57 9.74
CA ASP A 15 -10.45 11.95 9.44
C ASP A 15 -9.23 12.88 9.57
N GLN A 16 -8.46 12.77 10.66
CA GLN A 16 -7.22 13.55 10.82
C GLN A 16 -6.19 13.26 9.73
N PHE A 17 -6.04 11.98 9.36
CA PHE A 17 -5.14 11.59 8.29
C PHE A 17 -5.61 12.14 6.93
N LEU A 18 -6.92 12.12 6.67
CA LEU A 18 -7.48 12.71 5.46
C LEU A 18 -7.29 14.24 5.43
N ASP A 19 -7.49 14.93 6.54
CA ASP A 19 -7.23 16.38 6.66
C ASP A 19 -5.76 16.71 6.41
N TYR A 20 -4.85 15.90 6.96
CA TYR A 20 -3.44 16.00 6.66
C TYR A 20 -3.18 15.83 5.16
N LEU A 21 -3.71 14.79 4.52
CA LEU A 21 -3.51 14.56 3.10
C LEU A 21 -4.03 15.72 2.22
N LEU A 22 -5.18 16.28 2.58
CA LEU A 22 -5.82 17.38 1.85
C LEU A 22 -5.13 18.75 2.06
N SER A 23 -4.41 18.94 3.17
CA SER A 23 -3.72 20.20 3.50
C SER A 23 -2.21 20.16 3.22
N TYR A 24 -1.56 19.01 3.38
CA TYR A 24 -0.09 18.90 3.42
C TYR A 24 0.58 18.87 2.05
N GLY A 25 1.01 20.03 1.54
CA GLY A 25 1.75 20.16 0.28
C GLY A 25 1.04 21.00 -0.78
N SER A 26 1.73 21.25 -1.90
CA SER A 26 1.24 22.13 -2.97
C SER A 26 0.08 21.52 -3.76
N GLN A 27 -0.90 22.36 -4.10
CA GLN A 27 -2.02 22.02 -5.01
C GLN A 27 -1.57 21.74 -6.45
N GLN A 28 -0.37 22.18 -6.83
CA GLN A 28 0.20 21.95 -8.15
C GLN A 28 0.80 20.55 -8.29
N MET A 29 1.18 19.92 -7.18
CA MET A 29 1.86 18.63 -7.14
C MET A 29 0.86 17.47 -7.03
N LEU A 30 1.17 16.35 -7.68
CA LEU A 30 0.48 15.07 -7.49
C LEU A 30 1.16 14.29 -6.37
N THR A 31 0.41 13.95 -5.32
CA THR A 31 0.86 13.04 -4.28
C THR A 31 0.38 11.62 -4.58
N VAL A 32 1.29 10.65 -4.60
CA VAL A 32 0.94 9.23 -4.76
C VAL A 32 1.04 8.55 -3.40
N CYS A 33 -0.12 8.17 -2.85
CA CYS A 33 -0.23 7.43 -1.60
C CYS A 33 -0.20 5.93 -1.90
N ILE A 34 0.71 5.20 -1.27
CA ILE A 34 0.90 3.77 -1.50
C ILE A 34 0.66 3.04 -0.19
N ALA A 35 -0.20 2.03 -0.23
CA ALA A 35 -0.45 1.12 0.88
C ALA A 35 -0.23 -0.33 0.43
N HIS A 36 0.18 -1.21 1.35
CA HIS A 36 0.37 -2.63 1.06
C HIS A 36 -0.89 -3.41 1.37
N ASN A 37 -1.59 -3.86 0.31
CA ASN A 37 -2.93 -4.45 0.38
C ASN A 37 -4.03 -3.45 0.78
N GLY A 38 -3.77 -2.15 0.62
CA GLY A 38 -4.74 -1.10 1.00
C GLY A 38 -6.04 -1.15 0.20
N GLY A 39 -6.01 -1.77 -0.99
CA GLY A 39 -7.20 -1.95 -1.82
C GLY A 39 -8.29 -2.81 -1.21
N LYS A 40 -7.95 -3.67 -0.24
CA LYS A 40 -8.93 -4.50 0.50
C LYS A 40 -9.24 -3.98 1.90
N TYR A 41 -8.44 -3.03 2.40
CA TYR A 41 -8.49 -2.54 3.77
C TYR A 41 -8.51 -1.01 3.79
N ASP A 42 -7.33 -0.36 3.88
CA ASP A 42 -7.16 1.06 4.17
C ASP A 42 -7.96 2.00 3.26
N PHE A 43 -8.04 1.69 1.97
CA PHE A 43 -8.72 2.56 1.01
C PHE A 43 -10.24 2.60 1.21
N HIS A 44 -10.83 1.58 1.83
CA HIS A 44 -12.23 1.61 2.21
C HIS A 44 -12.48 2.61 3.33
N LEU A 45 -11.59 2.70 4.32
CA LEU A 45 -11.68 3.68 5.40
C LEU A 45 -11.59 5.11 4.86
N ILE A 46 -10.66 5.33 3.92
CA ILE A 46 -10.53 6.63 3.24
C ILE A 46 -11.77 6.94 2.39
N LEU A 47 -12.29 5.97 1.65
CA LEU A 47 -13.48 6.14 0.82
C LEU A 47 -14.71 6.47 1.68
N GLU A 48 -14.88 5.81 2.83
CA GLU A 48 -15.93 6.11 3.79
C GLU A 48 -15.79 7.52 4.37
N ALA A 49 -14.58 7.91 4.80
CA ALA A 49 -14.32 9.26 5.31
C ALA A 49 -14.61 10.34 4.25
N LEU A 50 -14.24 10.10 2.99
CA LEU A 50 -14.58 10.96 1.86
C LEU A 50 -16.08 11.07 1.65
N HIS A 51 -16.80 9.95 1.74
CA HIS A 51 -18.25 9.90 1.59
C HIS A 51 -18.97 10.69 2.68
N ARG A 52 -18.58 10.50 3.97
CA ARG A 52 -19.12 11.28 5.11
C ARG A 52 -18.96 12.78 4.95
N ARG A 53 -17.93 13.21 4.22
CA ARG A 53 -17.59 14.63 3.98
C ARG A 53 -18.16 15.19 2.68
N ASN A 54 -18.97 14.42 1.94
CA ASN A 54 -19.48 14.78 0.62
C ASN A 54 -18.36 15.15 -0.39
N LEU A 55 -17.22 14.47 -0.30
CA LEU A 55 -16.06 14.66 -1.18
C LEU A 55 -15.82 13.40 -2.04
N PRO A 56 -16.64 13.13 -3.07
CA PRO A 56 -16.48 11.92 -3.86
C PRO A 56 -15.13 11.92 -4.62
N PRO A 57 -14.46 10.76 -4.75
CA PRO A 57 -13.23 10.67 -5.53
C PRO A 57 -13.50 11.01 -7.00
N LYS A 58 -12.57 11.71 -7.64
CA LYS A 58 -12.64 12.07 -9.06
C LYS A 58 -12.63 10.84 -9.97
N SER A 59 -11.87 9.82 -9.59
CA SER A 59 -11.88 8.52 -10.27
C SER A 59 -11.66 7.40 -9.27
N LEU A 60 -12.43 6.34 -9.42
CA LEU A 60 -12.35 5.13 -8.62
C LEU A 60 -12.32 3.93 -9.56
N CYS A 61 -11.29 3.10 -9.44
CA CYS A 61 -11.16 1.85 -10.19
C CYS A 61 -11.19 0.68 -9.23
N THR A 62 -12.18 -0.19 -9.39
CA THR A 62 -12.39 -1.36 -8.53
C THR A 62 -12.50 -2.64 -9.35
N THR A 63 -12.29 -3.78 -8.70
CA THR A 63 -12.69 -5.09 -9.23
C THR A 63 -13.33 -5.87 -8.10
N GLY A 64 -14.64 -6.07 -8.18
CA GLY A 64 -15.44 -6.46 -7.03
C GLY A 64 -15.29 -5.43 -5.91
N LEU A 65 -15.01 -5.91 -4.70
CA LEU A 65 -14.79 -5.05 -3.53
C LEU A 65 -13.38 -4.42 -3.49
N LYS A 66 -12.40 -4.95 -4.22
CA LYS A 66 -11.03 -4.43 -4.15
C LYS A 66 -10.89 -3.11 -4.91
N ILE A 67 -10.38 -2.09 -4.23
CA ILE A 67 -10.02 -0.79 -4.81
C ILE A 67 -8.59 -0.86 -5.38
N TYR A 68 -8.45 -0.78 -6.72
CA TYR A 68 -7.13 -0.80 -7.38
C TYR A 68 -6.47 0.58 -7.38
N SER A 69 -7.27 1.61 -7.62
CA SER A 69 -6.81 2.99 -7.55
C SER A 69 -7.95 3.94 -7.25
N MET A 70 -7.66 4.96 -6.45
CA MET A 70 -8.59 6.03 -6.12
C MET A 70 -7.88 7.36 -6.31
N ARG A 71 -8.54 8.33 -6.95
CA ARG A 71 -7.97 9.66 -7.18
C ARG A 71 -8.85 10.73 -6.56
N ILE A 72 -8.23 11.59 -5.75
CA ILE A 72 -8.81 12.83 -5.28
C ILE A 72 -8.27 13.97 -6.14
N GLY A 73 -9.14 14.91 -6.49
CA GLY A 73 -8.72 16.16 -7.11
C GLY A 73 -9.87 16.91 -7.76
N GLY A 74 -9.61 18.19 -8.03
CA GLY A 74 -10.60 19.13 -8.54
C GLY A 74 -9.95 20.49 -8.74
N ASN A 75 -10.75 21.49 -9.12
CA ASN A 75 -10.26 22.86 -9.22
C ASN A 75 -9.87 23.37 -7.83
N ARG A 76 -8.64 23.89 -7.68
CA ARG A 76 -8.08 24.39 -6.41
C ARG A 76 -8.04 23.35 -5.28
N GLN A 77 -8.02 22.06 -5.62
CA GLN A 77 -7.88 20.96 -4.66
C GLN A 77 -6.56 20.20 -4.88
N ARG A 78 -6.09 19.54 -3.83
CA ARG A 78 -4.94 18.62 -3.94
C ARG A 78 -5.22 17.48 -4.90
N LYS A 79 -4.19 17.11 -5.65
CA LYS A 79 -4.22 15.94 -6.53
C LYS A 79 -3.56 14.80 -5.78
N ILE A 80 -4.36 13.79 -5.41
CA ILE A 80 -3.88 12.64 -4.65
C ILE A 80 -4.29 11.37 -5.39
N LEU A 81 -3.36 10.43 -5.53
CA LEU A 81 -3.57 9.15 -6.17
C LEU A 81 -3.21 8.04 -5.20
N PHE A 82 -4.20 7.22 -4.82
CA PHE A 82 -4.01 6.04 -4.00
C PHE A 82 -3.76 4.82 -4.90
N LYS A 83 -2.73 4.05 -4.56
CA LYS A 83 -2.32 2.83 -5.27
C LYS A 83 -2.01 1.71 -4.28
N ASP A 84 -2.51 0.52 -4.59
CA ASP A 84 -2.19 -0.67 -3.82
C ASP A 84 -0.88 -1.28 -4.34
N SER A 85 0.14 -1.32 -3.48
CA SER A 85 1.45 -1.90 -3.81
C SER A 85 1.38 -3.42 -4.05
N LEU A 86 0.38 -4.13 -3.50
CA LEU A 86 0.24 -5.58 -3.69
C LEU A 86 -0.07 -5.94 -5.15
N ASN A 87 -0.57 -4.99 -5.93
CA ASN A 87 -0.76 -5.15 -7.37
C ASN A 87 0.55 -5.16 -8.17
N PHE A 88 1.65 -4.75 -7.52
CA PHE A 88 3.01 -4.76 -8.08
C PHE A 88 3.87 -5.82 -7.39
N PHE A 89 3.76 -5.92 -6.06
CA PHE A 89 4.52 -6.84 -5.22
C PHE A 89 3.59 -7.94 -4.71
N ILE A 90 3.51 -9.07 -5.42
CA ILE A 90 2.59 -10.17 -5.11
C ILE A 90 3.17 -11.05 -3.98
N CYS A 91 3.48 -10.45 -2.84
CA CYS A 91 4.03 -11.12 -1.67
C CYS A 91 3.69 -10.36 -0.37
N GLU A 92 3.98 -10.96 0.79
CA GLU A 92 3.82 -10.30 2.09
C GLU A 92 4.83 -9.16 2.25
N LEU A 93 4.47 -8.14 3.04
CA LEU A 93 5.34 -6.98 3.32
C LEU A 93 6.73 -7.40 3.83
N ASP A 94 6.79 -8.38 4.73
CA ASP A 94 8.04 -8.91 5.30
C ASP A 94 8.94 -9.53 4.23
N ALA A 95 8.37 -10.13 3.18
CA ALA A 95 9.13 -10.70 2.08
C ALA A 95 9.80 -9.63 1.20
N LEU A 96 9.32 -8.38 1.21
CA LEU A 96 9.92 -7.30 0.43
C LEU A 96 11.35 -6.98 0.86
N THR A 97 11.66 -7.18 2.14
CA THR A 97 13.00 -7.01 2.70
C THR A 97 14.02 -7.84 1.94
N LYS A 98 13.68 -9.10 1.64
CA LYS A 98 14.50 -10.04 0.87
C LYS A 98 14.45 -9.74 -0.62
N VAL A 99 13.26 -9.52 -1.18
CA VAL A 99 13.06 -9.28 -2.62
C VAL A 99 13.87 -8.08 -3.12
N PHE A 100 13.93 -7.02 -2.33
CA PHE A 100 14.66 -5.80 -2.69
C PHE A 100 16.03 -5.66 -2.02
N SER A 101 16.47 -6.68 -1.28
CA SER A 101 17.72 -6.66 -0.50
C SER A 101 17.86 -5.35 0.29
N LEU A 102 16.84 -5.06 1.12
CA LEU A 102 16.83 -3.87 1.98
C LEU A 102 17.95 -4.01 3.02
N PRO A 103 18.61 -2.90 3.41
CA PRO A 103 19.69 -2.99 4.37
C PRO A 103 19.11 -3.24 5.78
N GLU A 104 19.85 -3.96 6.61
CA GLU A 104 19.37 -4.51 7.89
C GLU A 104 18.98 -3.43 8.91
N ASP A 105 19.56 -2.23 8.76
CA ASP A 105 19.25 -1.03 9.56
C ASP A 105 17.85 -0.47 9.30
N VAL A 106 17.32 -0.64 8.10
CA VAL A 106 15.96 -0.20 7.73
C VAL A 106 14.93 -1.32 7.86
N ALA A 107 15.38 -2.56 7.72
CA ALA A 107 14.55 -3.75 7.79
C ALA A 107 14.99 -4.64 8.94
N THR A 108 14.79 -4.17 10.18
CA THR A 108 14.95 -5.06 11.32
C THR A 108 13.95 -6.19 11.16
N SER A 109 14.46 -7.43 11.10
CA SER A 109 13.66 -8.66 11.06
C SER A 109 12.49 -8.53 12.01
N LYS A 110 11.28 -8.54 11.44
CA LYS A 110 10.04 -8.26 12.16
C LYS A 110 9.91 -9.24 13.33
N PRO A 111 9.98 -8.78 14.60
CA PRO A 111 9.63 -9.64 15.71
C PRO A 111 8.14 -9.98 15.62
N PHE A 112 7.72 -11.00 16.37
CA PHE A 112 6.31 -11.34 16.42
C PHE A 112 5.53 -10.27 17.17
N PHE A 113 4.32 -9.96 16.70
CA PHE A 113 3.44 -8.96 17.30
C PHE A 113 2.19 -9.62 17.93
N PRO A 114 1.78 -9.21 19.14
CA PRO A 114 0.63 -9.80 19.84
C PRO A 114 -0.68 -9.16 19.37
N TYR A 115 -1.19 -9.56 18.20
CA TYR A 115 -2.37 -8.96 17.58
C TYR A 115 -3.63 -8.99 18.44
N LEU A 116 -3.87 -10.06 19.21
CA LEU A 116 -5.05 -10.13 20.09
C LEU A 116 -4.90 -9.27 21.34
N TYR A 117 -3.69 -8.77 21.63
CA TYR A 117 -3.46 -7.89 22.78
C TYR A 117 -3.86 -6.44 22.48
N ILE A 118 -4.17 -6.11 21.21
CA ILE A 118 -4.57 -4.78 20.77
C ILE A 118 -5.96 -4.44 21.34
N MET A 119 -5.96 -3.91 22.57
CA MET A 119 -7.14 -3.45 23.28
C MET A 119 -6.85 -2.10 23.93
N ARG A 120 -7.86 -1.21 24.00
CA ARG A 120 -7.70 0.14 24.58
C ARG A 120 -7.13 0.09 26.00
N GLN A 121 -7.67 -0.82 26.83
CA GLN A 121 -7.22 -1.01 28.20
C GLN A 121 -5.73 -1.39 28.33
N HIS A 122 -5.13 -1.99 27.29
CA HIS A 122 -3.72 -2.42 27.32
C HIS A 122 -2.75 -1.36 26.76
N LEU A 123 -3.24 -0.28 26.13
CA LEU A 123 -2.39 0.67 25.40
C LEU A 123 -1.30 1.30 26.27
N HIS A 124 -1.68 1.75 27.46
CA HIS A 124 -0.79 2.46 28.37
C HIS A 124 -0.23 1.58 29.49
N LEU A 125 -0.74 0.35 29.64
CA LEU A 125 -0.25 -0.58 30.66
C LEU A 125 1.15 -1.03 30.30
N ARG A 126 2.04 -0.93 31.30
CA ARG A 126 3.39 -1.49 31.23
C ARG A 126 3.40 -2.78 32.00
N ILE A 127 3.77 -3.86 31.33
CA ILE A 127 3.92 -5.19 31.93
C ILE A 127 5.40 -5.59 31.94
N GLN A 128 5.75 -6.38 32.95
CA GLN A 128 7.05 -7.05 32.99
C GLN A 128 6.96 -8.32 32.13
N GLY A 129 7.90 -8.49 31.21
CA GLY A 129 7.88 -9.55 30.20
C GLY A 129 7.02 -9.20 28.97
N LEU A 130 6.68 -10.23 28.20
CA LEU A 130 5.82 -10.13 27.02
C LEU A 130 4.38 -10.54 27.33
N PRO A 131 3.40 -10.13 26.52
CA PRO A 131 2.06 -10.72 26.55
C PRO A 131 2.12 -12.25 26.42
N ALA A 132 1.12 -12.94 26.96
CA ALA A 132 1.02 -14.39 26.85
C ALA A 132 1.02 -14.85 25.38
N LEU A 133 1.55 -16.05 25.12
CA LEU A 133 1.74 -16.57 23.76
C LEU A 133 0.43 -16.63 22.94
N GLU A 134 -0.70 -16.86 23.60
CA GLU A 134 -2.04 -16.85 23.00
C GLU A 134 -2.33 -15.55 22.22
N TYR A 135 -1.81 -14.41 22.70
CA TYR A 135 -2.05 -13.12 22.05
C TYR A 135 -1.35 -12.99 20.69
N TYR A 136 -0.39 -13.87 20.38
CA TYR A 136 0.37 -13.89 19.12
C TYR A 136 -0.25 -14.78 18.05
N GLN A 137 -1.37 -15.47 18.36
CA GLN A 137 -2.07 -16.37 17.45
C GLN A 137 -1.15 -17.45 16.84
N PRO A 138 -0.50 -18.31 17.66
CA PRO A 138 0.43 -19.31 17.18
C PRO A 138 -0.21 -20.30 16.21
N ASP A 139 -1.48 -20.63 16.38
CA ASP A 139 -2.18 -21.66 15.60
C ASP A 139 -2.55 -21.20 14.18
N PHE A 140 -2.59 -19.88 13.95
CA PHE A 140 -2.80 -19.30 12.61
C PHE A 140 -1.49 -19.14 11.83
N LYS A 141 -0.34 -19.53 12.39
CA LYS A 141 0.96 -19.44 11.72
C LYS A 141 1.35 -20.77 11.09
N LYS A 142 2.03 -20.71 9.95
CA LYS A 142 2.67 -21.87 9.33
C LYS A 142 3.65 -22.53 10.33
N PRO A 143 3.84 -23.86 10.29
CA PRO A 143 4.66 -24.60 11.26
C PRO A 143 6.05 -23.97 11.51
N GLU A 144 6.75 -23.56 10.45
CA GLU A 144 8.07 -22.91 10.56
C GLU A 144 8.02 -21.56 11.29
N LYS A 145 7.04 -20.70 10.97
CA LYS A 145 6.85 -19.40 11.66
C LYS A 145 6.39 -19.62 13.10
N ARG A 146 5.61 -20.66 13.38
CA ARG A 146 5.16 -21.03 14.73
C ARG A 146 6.32 -21.48 15.61
N ALA A 147 7.22 -22.32 15.10
CA ALA A 147 8.42 -22.75 15.83
C ALA A 147 9.30 -21.55 16.21
N LYS A 148 9.55 -20.65 15.25
CA LYS A 148 10.30 -19.41 15.49
C LYS A 148 9.62 -18.50 16.52
N LEU A 149 8.29 -18.43 16.52
CA LEU A 149 7.53 -17.67 17.53
C LEU A 149 7.75 -18.23 18.93
N LEU A 150 7.62 -19.55 19.08
CA LEU A 150 7.77 -20.22 20.37
C LEU A 150 9.17 -19.99 20.96
N GLU A 151 10.20 -20.20 20.13
CA GLU A 151 11.59 -19.99 20.52
C GLU A 151 11.86 -18.53 20.90
N TRP A 152 11.45 -17.58 20.04
CA TRP A 152 11.61 -16.15 20.32
C TRP A 152 10.88 -15.72 21.59
N HIS A 153 9.63 -16.17 21.79
CA HIS A 153 8.83 -15.78 22.96
C HIS A 153 9.45 -16.31 24.26
N GLN A 154 9.94 -17.56 24.25
CA GLN A 154 10.64 -18.14 25.39
C GLN A 154 11.94 -17.38 25.72
N GLN A 155 12.75 -17.05 24.70
CA GLN A 155 13.99 -16.29 24.88
C GLN A 155 13.72 -14.90 25.48
N GLN A 156 12.72 -14.18 24.98
CA GLN A 156 12.38 -12.84 25.45
C GLN A 156 11.75 -12.83 26.86
N THR A 157 10.97 -13.86 27.20
CA THR A 157 10.34 -14.00 28.52
C THR A 157 11.38 -14.25 29.62
N ASN A 158 12.49 -14.90 29.28
CA ASN A 158 13.57 -15.19 30.23
C ASN A 158 14.49 -13.98 30.51
N LEU A 159 14.32 -12.87 29.80
CA LEU A 159 15.12 -11.67 30.00
C LEU A 159 14.50 -10.79 31.10
N PRO A 160 15.21 -10.52 32.21
CA PRO A 160 14.68 -9.76 33.35
C PRO A 160 14.41 -8.28 33.05
N THR A 161 14.96 -7.75 31.94
CA THR A 161 14.81 -6.36 31.50
C THR A 161 13.69 -6.16 30.48
N THR A 162 12.99 -7.22 30.08
CA THR A 162 11.91 -7.11 29.09
C THR A 162 10.75 -6.35 29.73
N ASN A 163 10.50 -5.14 29.23
CA ASN A 163 9.34 -4.34 29.56
C ASN A 163 8.52 -4.13 28.29
N PHE A 164 7.23 -4.42 28.36
CA PHE A 164 6.33 -4.26 27.23
C PHE A 164 5.27 -3.20 27.55
N GLN A 165 5.11 -2.25 26.63
CA GLN A 165 3.96 -1.35 26.59
C GLN A 165 3.40 -1.35 25.17
N LEU A 166 2.10 -1.62 25.05
CA LEU A 166 1.47 -1.82 23.74
C LEU A 166 1.58 -0.59 22.84
N ARG A 167 1.35 0.62 23.36
CA ARG A 167 1.41 1.86 22.55
C ARG A 167 2.80 2.09 21.95
N GLU A 168 3.85 1.94 22.74
CA GLU A 168 5.24 2.07 22.27
C GLU A 168 5.54 1.04 21.16
N GLN A 169 5.15 -0.21 21.39
CA GLN A 169 5.37 -1.30 20.43
C GLN A 169 4.55 -1.14 19.15
N LEU A 170 3.31 -0.65 19.23
CA LEU A 170 2.49 -0.32 18.06
C LEU A 170 3.14 0.77 17.20
N VAL A 171 3.64 1.84 17.81
CA VAL A 171 4.29 2.94 17.08
C VAL A 171 5.54 2.42 16.36
N ILE A 172 6.40 1.65 17.06
CA ILE A 172 7.60 1.05 16.47
C ILE A 172 7.23 0.13 15.31
N TYR A 173 6.24 -0.73 15.51
CA TYR A 173 5.78 -1.70 14.52
C TYR A 173 5.24 -1.02 13.26
N CYS A 174 4.33 -0.05 13.41
CA CYS A 174 3.77 0.68 12.28
C CYS A 174 4.83 1.51 11.54
N ALA A 175 5.76 2.13 12.27
CA ALA A 175 6.86 2.88 11.67
C ALA A 175 7.77 1.97 10.83
N ASN A 176 8.09 0.79 11.34
CA ASN A 176 8.88 -0.21 10.62
C ASN A 176 8.16 -0.71 9.35
N ASP A 177 6.87 -1.03 9.43
CA ASP A 177 6.08 -1.46 8.27
C ASP A 177 6.05 -0.40 7.16
N VAL A 178 5.88 0.88 7.53
CA VAL A 178 5.93 2.00 6.59
C VAL A 178 7.34 2.20 6.02
N ALA A 179 8.39 2.04 6.82
CA ALA A 179 9.78 2.15 6.37
C ALA A 179 10.14 1.07 5.34
N ILE A 180 9.79 -0.19 5.62
CA ILE A 180 9.97 -1.32 4.69
C ILE A 180 9.27 -1.04 3.37
N LEU A 181 7.99 -0.61 3.42
CA LEU A 181 7.24 -0.30 2.21
C LEU A 181 7.87 0.87 1.44
N ARG A 182 8.28 1.94 2.12
CA ARG A 182 8.90 3.12 1.52
C ARG A 182 10.18 2.75 0.77
N GLU A 183 11.10 2.03 1.41
CA GLU A 183 12.36 1.65 0.77
C GLU A 183 12.16 0.68 -0.41
N SER A 184 11.20 -0.25 -0.28
CA SER A 184 10.83 -1.16 -1.37
C SER A 184 10.30 -0.40 -2.57
N VAL A 185 9.40 0.57 -2.33
CA VAL A 185 8.84 1.44 -3.37
C VAL A 185 9.93 2.28 -4.04
N LEU A 186 10.86 2.84 -3.27
CA LEU A 186 11.95 3.66 -3.81
C LEU A 186 12.91 2.84 -4.68
N ARG A 187 13.31 1.65 -4.22
CA ARG A 187 14.13 0.73 -5.03
C ARG A 187 13.39 0.30 -6.29
N PHE A 188 12.12 -0.05 -6.19
CA PHE A 188 11.32 -0.42 -7.36
C PHE A 188 11.22 0.72 -8.38
N ARG A 189 10.96 1.96 -7.92
CA ARG A 189 10.95 3.15 -8.78
C ARG A 189 12.28 3.35 -9.49
N ARG A 190 13.40 3.20 -8.76
CA ARG A 190 14.75 3.33 -9.33
C ARG A 190 14.99 2.27 -10.42
N LEU A 191 14.76 1.00 -10.09
CA LEU A 191 14.94 -0.13 -11.02
C LEU A 191 14.12 0.04 -12.30
N ILE A 192 12.84 0.42 -12.18
CA ILE A 192 12.01 0.65 -13.36
C ILE A 192 12.49 1.89 -14.12
N GLY A 193 12.74 3.01 -13.44
CA GLY A 193 13.20 4.24 -14.08
C GLY A 193 14.49 4.07 -14.89
N GLU A 194 15.49 3.39 -14.31
CA GLU A 194 16.78 3.10 -14.97
C GLU A 194 16.61 2.23 -16.21
N ASN A 195 15.70 1.26 -16.19
CA ASN A 195 15.53 0.29 -17.28
C ASN A 195 14.42 0.65 -18.28
N SER A 196 13.70 1.76 -18.09
CA SER A 196 12.58 2.15 -18.97
C SER A 196 12.52 3.64 -19.29
N GLY A 197 13.68 4.30 -19.32
CA GLY A 197 13.81 5.70 -19.74
C GLY A 197 13.06 6.67 -18.83
N GLY A 198 13.14 6.46 -17.51
CA GLY A 198 12.55 7.34 -16.50
C GLY A 198 11.04 7.14 -16.27
N LEU A 199 10.47 5.99 -16.63
CA LEU A 199 9.07 5.68 -16.31
C LEU A 199 8.86 5.59 -14.79
N ASP A 200 7.88 6.32 -14.25
CA ASP A 200 7.41 6.06 -12.88
C ASP A 200 6.37 4.92 -12.91
N PRO A 201 6.61 3.80 -12.22
CA PRO A 201 5.73 2.63 -12.29
C PRO A 201 4.32 2.86 -11.76
N PHE A 202 4.17 3.71 -10.73
CA PHE A 202 2.89 3.96 -10.06
C PHE A 202 2.04 5.01 -10.77
N LEU A 203 2.67 5.85 -11.60
CA LEU A 203 1.98 6.75 -12.53
C LEU A 203 1.60 6.05 -13.83
N ALA A 204 2.48 5.17 -14.34
CA ALA A 204 2.28 4.47 -15.60
C ALA A 204 1.15 3.44 -15.56
N ALA A 205 1.00 2.72 -14.44
CA ALA A 205 0.02 1.64 -14.32
C ALA A 205 -0.54 1.50 -12.90
N SER A 206 -1.55 0.64 -12.73
CA SER A 206 -2.09 0.23 -11.42
C SER A 206 -1.69 -1.19 -11.03
N THR A 207 -1.05 -1.95 -11.92
CA THR A 207 -0.65 -3.36 -11.72
C THR A 207 0.68 -3.64 -12.41
N ALA A 208 1.40 -4.68 -11.96
CA ALA A 208 2.62 -5.16 -12.60
C ALA A 208 2.42 -5.53 -14.08
N ALA A 209 1.30 -6.20 -14.42
CA ALA A 209 0.98 -6.55 -15.79
C ALA A 209 0.76 -5.32 -16.68
N GLY A 210 0.03 -4.32 -16.16
CA GLY A 210 -0.16 -3.04 -16.87
C GLY A 210 1.15 -2.27 -17.04
N LEU A 211 2.03 -2.34 -16.04
CA LEU A 211 3.36 -1.76 -16.12
C LEU A 211 4.20 -2.44 -17.19
N ALA A 212 4.26 -3.78 -17.19
CA ALA A 212 5.00 -4.55 -18.19
C ALA A 212 4.53 -4.23 -19.61
N LEU A 213 3.21 -4.15 -19.83
CA LEU A 213 2.64 -3.77 -21.12
C LEU A 213 3.03 -2.33 -21.51
N THR A 214 3.02 -1.40 -20.55
CA THR A 214 3.42 -0.01 -20.79
C THR A 214 4.90 0.10 -21.14
N THR A 215 5.75 -0.61 -20.41
CA THR A 215 7.19 -0.67 -20.67
C THR A 215 7.48 -1.30 -22.03
N MET A 216 6.83 -2.42 -22.38
CA MET A 216 6.95 -3.06 -23.69
C MET A 216 6.62 -2.08 -24.81
N ARG A 217 5.46 -1.41 -24.72
CA ARG A 217 5.00 -0.43 -25.73
C ARG A 217 5.92 0.77 -25.85
N ARG A 218 6.51 1.23 -24.74
CA ARG A 218 7.36 2.43 -24.72
C ARG A 218 8.80 2.16 -25.15
N CYS A 219 9.37 1.03 -24.73
CA CYS A 219 10.81 0.80 -24.81
C CYS A 219 11.21 -0.23 -25.86
N PHE A 220 10.29 -1.14 -26.24
CA PHE A 220 10.64 -2.30 -27.08
C PHE A 220 9.83 -2.39 -28.36
N LEU A 221 8.67 -1.73 -28.44
CA LEU A 221 7.83 -1.78 -29.61
C LEU A 221 8.31 -0.77 -30.67
N PRO A 222 8.60 -1.22 -31.92
CA PRO A 222 8.93 -0.32 -33.01
C PRO A 222 7.75 0.60 -33.36
N GLU A 223 8.07 1.78 -33.90
CA GLU A 223 7.06 2.70 -34.41
C GLU A 223 6.15 2.02 -35.44
N ASN A 224 4.86 2.34 -35.41
CA ASN A 224 3.83 1.87 -36.35
C ASN A 224 3.57 0.35 -36.38
N TRP A 225 3.99 -0.39 -35.36
CA TRP A 225 3.80 -1.86 -35.33
C TRP A 225 2.53 -2.34 -34.60
N LEU A 226 1.99 -1.55 -33.66
CA LEU A 226 0.63 -1.77 -33.16
C LEU A 226 -0.33 -0.77 -33.80
N VAL A 227 -1.35 -1.28 -34.50
CA VAL A 227 -2.58 -0.53 -34.73
C VAL A 227 -3.21 -0.30 -33.36
N HIS A 228 -3.15 0.92 -32.84
CA HIS A 228 -3.77 1.27 -31.55
C HIS A 228 -5.30 1.31 -31.71
N SER A 229 -5.96 0.17 -31.88
CA SER A 229 -7.42 0.12 -32.03
C SER A 229 -8.08 -0.10 -30.68
N PRO A 230 -8.81 0.87 -30.11
CA PRO A 230 -9.68 0.62 -28.96
C PRO A 230 -10.80 -0.32 -29.40
N GLU A 231 -11.30 -1.19 -28.51
CA GLU A 231 -12.41 -2.13 -28.79
C GLU A 231 -13.71 -1.46 -29.31
N GLY A 232 -13.81 -0.12 -29.25
CA GLY A 232 -14.90 0.68 -29.80
C GLY A 232 -14.53 1.68 -30.91
N GLY A 233 -13.33 1.59 -31.49
CA GLY A 233 -12.78 2.62 -32.38
C GLY A 233 -12.32 3.88 -31.61
N PHE A 234 -11.71 4.84 -32.32
CA PHE A 234 -11.10 6.05 -31.74
C PHE A 234 -12.10 7.08 -31.19
N LEU A 235 -13.40 6.93 -31.47
CA LEU A 235 -14.45 7.89 -31.08
C LEU A 235 -15.61 7.17 -30.38
N ARG A 236 -15.96 7.61 -29.17
CA ARG A 236 -17.17 7.16 -28.46
C ARG A 236 -18.40 7.42 -29.34
N GLY A 237 -19.09 6.36 -29.76
CA GLY A 237 -20.37 6.42 -30.47
C GLY A 237 -20.35 6.08 -31.96
N ARG A 238 -19.18 5.82 -32.58
CA ARG A 238 -19.12 5.32 -33.97
C ARG A 238 -18.67 3.87 -34.00
N ARG A 239 -19.58 2.97 -34.36
CA ARG A 239 -19.21 1.60 -34.78
C ARG A 239 -18.54 1.72 -36.15
N ALA A 240 -17.29 1.31 -36.27
CA ALA A 240 -16.60 1.30 -37.55
C ALA A 240 -17.31 0.31 -38.51
N SER A 241 -17.51 0.69 -39.77
CA SER A 241 -18.23 -0.16 -40.74
C SER A 241 -17.40 -1.39 -41.13
N ALA A 242 -18.06 -2.46 -41.57
CA ALA A 242 -17.39 -3.71 -42.00
C ALA A 242 -16.32 -3.49 -43.09
N GLU A 243 -16.45 -2.43 -43.90
CA GLU A 243 -15.45 -2.03 -44.90
C GLU A 243 -14.15 -1.50 -44.28
N SER A 244 -14.25 -0.70 -43.22
CA SER A 244 -13.04 -0.14 -42.56
C SER A 244 -12.15 -1.21 -41.91
N GLN A 245 -12.69 -2.38 -41.59
CA GLN A 245 -11.94 -3.51 -41.03
C GLN A 245 -11.12 -4.27 -42.08
N ARG A 246 -11.42 -4.11 -43.39
CA ARG A 246 -10.67 -4.77 -44.47
C ARG A 246 -9.26 -4.20 -44.63
N TYR A 247 -9.07 -2.91 -44.35
CA TYR A 247 -7.78 -2.22 -44.44
C TYR A 247 -6.90 -2.36 -43.18
N ILE A 248 -7.39 -3.01 -42.13
CA ILE A 248 -6.65 -3.27 -40.88
C ILE A 248 -5.94 -4.63 -40.92
N LYS A 249 -6.21 -5.46 -41.93
CA LYS A 249 -5.43 -6.69 -42.16
C LYS A 249 -4.14 -6.36 -42.93
N LEU A 250 -3.03 -6.34 -42.20
CA LEU A 250 -1.72 -6.74 -42.71
C LEU A 250 -1.39 -8.11 -42.11
#